data_AF-A0A3B9R8P1-F1
#
_entry.id   AF-A0A3B9R8P1-F1
#
_cell.length_a   1.000
_cell.length_b   1.000
_cell.length_c   1.000
_cell.angle_alpha   90.00
_cell.angle_beta   90.00
_cell.angle_gamma   90.00
#
_symmetry.space_group_name_H-M   'P 1'
#
loop_
_entity.id
_entity.type
_entity.pdbx_description
1 polymer ?
#
loop_
_entity_poly.entity_id
_entity_poly.type
_entity_poly.pdbx_seq_one_letter_code
_entity_poly.pdbx_strand_id
1 'polypeptide(L)'
;MRKHHNKLFYGKYTHKNVFDMPWAGILYPTSDENLQKMLDGTHIDTLHLNKMFHKVDDKVLRLAKFIMDYRKQMKFRIQQYSVIFYSNKDFAAKIVNTFWNHWNGSECLNPNAKKIDKHTVFCKRLPHGKYQYQVHLKKNVHTILKKSEIHTLWSFLTRNKNHCLVTNRYVKDYLMGFTPHCFHGYFYIDKAKMLTPIYMMAQKAIDKVIKFEKEKNGSN
;
A
#
# COMPACT_ATOMS: atom_id res chain seq x y z
N MET A 1 0.93 5.12 14.95
CA MET A 1 0.72 3.80 14.32
C MET A 1 1.79 3.60 13.23
N ARG A 2 2.82 2.78 13.47
CA ARG A 2 3.85 2.52 12.45
C ARG A 2 3.14 1.88 11.25
N LYS A 3 3.15 2.53 10.08
CA LYS A 3 2.70 1.90 8.83
C LYS A 3 3.57 0.67 8.66
N HIS A 4 3.03 -0.51 8.96
CA HIS A 4 3.70 -1.76 8.66
C HIS A 4 4.12 -1.67 7.19
N HIS A 5 5.34 -2.10 6.87
CA HIS A 5 5.75 -2.32 5.50
C HIS A 5 4.83 -3.41 4.96
N ASN A 6 3.65 -2.97 4.57
CA ASN A 6 2.65 -3.77 3.95
C ASN A 6 3.29 -4.09 2.62
N LYS A 7 3.82 -5.30 2.62
CA LYS A 7 4.15 -6.21 1.54
C LYS A 7 3.00 -6.36 0.51
N LEU A 8 2.20 -5.31 0.29
CA LEU A 8 0.95 -5.19 -0.48
C LEU A 8 1.11 -5.45 -1.99
N PHE A 9 2.31 -5.80 -2.43
CA PHE A 9 2.70 -5.69 -3.83
C PHE A 9 3.07 -7.03 -4.47
N TYR A 10 2.93 -8.13 -3.74
CA TYR A 10 3.60 -9.39 -4.05
C TYR A 10 3.12 -10.18 -5.25
N GLY A 11 1.94 -9.85 -5.79
CA GLY A 11 1.53 -10.37 -7.10
C GLY A 11 2.21 -9.64 -8.27
N LYS A 12 2.29 -8.30 -8.22
CA LYS A 12 2.76 -7.46 -9.34
C LYS A 12 4.24 -7.11 -9.27
N TYR A 13 4.79 -6.95 -8.07
CA TYR A 13 6.15 -6.47 -7.82
C TYR A 13 6.87 -7.41 -6.85
N THR A 14 7.62 -8.34 -7.43
CA THR A 14 8.31 -9.44 -6.74
C THR A 14 9.73 -9.09 -6.29
N HIS A 15 10.26 -7.95 -6.71
CA HIS A 15 11.62 -7.52 -6.43
C HIS A 15 11.60 -6.15 -5.78
N LYS A 16 12.36 -6.01 -4.70
CA LYS A 16 12.63 -4.74 -4.03
C LYS A 16 14.09 -4.39 -4.24
N ASN A 17 14.36 -3.23 -4.80
CA ASN A 17 15.71 -2.70 -4.97
C ASN A 17 15.87 -1.45 -4.12
N VAL A 18 16.99 -1.35 -3.40
CA VAL A 18 17.32 -0.23 -2.54
C VAL A 18 18.51 0.50 -3.14
N PHE A 19 18.43 1.83 -3.18
CA PHE A 19 19.47 2.69 -3.70
C PHE A 19 19.81 3.80 -2.72
N ASP A 20 21.09 4.10 -2.57
CA ASP A 20 21.61 5.18 -1.75
C ASP A 20 21.67 6.47 -2.59
N MET A 21 20.60 7.24 -2.48
CA MET A 21 20.38 8.48 -3.25
C MET A 21 19.97 9.59 -2.28
N PRO A 22 20.92 10.15 -1.49
CA PRO A 22 20.62 11.18 -0.49
C PRO A 22 20.07 12.48 -1.09
N TRP A 23 20.30 12.69 -2.38
CA TRP A 23 19.80 13.82 -3.16
C TRP A 23 18.35 13.62 -3.67
N ALA A 24 17.82 12.39 -3.67
CA ALA A 24 16.51 12.10 -4.29
C ALA A 24 15.34 12.79 -3.58
N GLY A 25 15.53 13.24 -2.33
CA GLY A 25 14.53 14.00 -1.58
C GLY A 25 14.10 15.31 -2.26
N ILE A 26 14.93 15.87 -3.15
CA ILE A 26 14.60 17.07 -3.95
C ILE A 26 13.33 16.86 -4.77
N LEU A 27 13.06 15.63 -5.22
CA LEU A 27 11.91 15.30 -6.07
C LEU A 27 10.55 15.40 -5.35
N TYR A 28 10.52 15.65 -4.04
CA TYR A 28 9.27 15.77 -3.31
C TYR A 28 8.63 17.17 -3.51
N PRO A 29 7.32 17.26 -3.80
CA PRO A 29 6.38 16.15 -3.97
C PRO A 29 6.54 15.45 -5.33
N THR A 30 6.40 14.13 -5.37
CA THR A 30 6.56 13.36 -6.63
C THR A 30 5.28 13.35 -7.48
N SER A 31 4.57 14.47 -7.59
CA SER A 31 3.43 14.61 -8.52
C SER A 31 3.93 14.71 -9.97
N ASP A 32 3.11 14.35 -10.94
CA ASP A 32 3.50 14.41 -12.35
C ASP A 32 3.82 15.86 -12.77
N GLU A 33 3.01 16.82 -12.31
CA GLU A 33 3.23 18.24 -12.50
C GLU A 33 4.58 18.72 -11.93
N ASN A 34 4.91 18.32 -10.70
CA ASN A 34 6.15 18.78 -10.06
C ASN A 34 7.39 18.21 -10.75
N LEU A 35 7.35 16.92 -11.12
CA LEU A 35 8.44 16.30 -11.87
C LEU A 35 8.60 16.93 -13.25
N GLN A 36 7.50 17.27 -13.94
CA GLN A 36 7.55 17.95 -15.23
C GLN A 36 8.20 19.34 -15.10
N LYS A 37 7.84 20.14 -14.09
CA LYS A 37 8.47 21.44 -13.83
C LYS A 37 9.99 21.32 -13.61
N MET A 38 10.45 20.25 -12.95
CA MET A 38 11.89 20.00 -12.77
C MET A 38 12.56 19.70 -14.12
N LEU A 39 11.94 18.87 -14.95
CA LEU A 39 12.45 18.55 -16.30
C LEU A 39 12.47 19.76 -17.22
N ASP A 40 11.48 20.65 -17.11
CA ASP A 40 11.35 21.88 -17.91
C ASP A 40 12.26 23.01 -17.40
N GLY A 41 12.95 22.82 -16.26
CA GLY A 41 13.79 23.86 -15.65
C GLY A 41 13.01 25.03 -15.04
N THR A 42 11.69 24.90 -14.88
CA THR A 42 10.81 25.95 -14.31
C THR A 42 10.54 25.76 -12.82
N HIS A 43 11.08 24.69 -12.24
CA HIS A 43 10.96 24.41 -10.81
C HIS A 43 11.80 25.37 -9.97
N ILE A 44 11.19 25.96 -8.94
CA ILE A 44 11.88 26.82 -7.97
C ILE A 44 12.68 25.92 -7.03
N ASP A 45 14.01 26.07 -6.99
CA ASP A 45 14.89 25.27 -6.14
C ASP A 45 14.37 25.19 -4.68
N THR A 46 14.13 23.97 -4.20
CA THR A 46 13.49 23.70 -2.91
C THR A 46 14.51 23.73 -1.77
N LEU A 47 14.79 24.93 -1.25
CA LEU A 47 15.65 25.16 -0.08
C LEU A 47 15.19 24.41 1.19
N HIS A 48 13.94 23.98 1.25
CA HIS A 48 13.29 23.50 2.49
C HIS A 48 13.38 21.99 2.73
N LEU A 49 13.83 21.19 1.76
CA LEU A 49 13.75 19.72 1.85
C LEU A 49 15.08 19.05 2.19
N ASN A 50 16.21 19.63 1.78
CA ASN A 50 17.54 19.12 2.09
C ASN A 50 18.60 20.23 1.98
N LYS A 51 19.14 20.70 3.13
CA LYS A 51 20.12 21.80 3.17
C LYS A 51 21.42 21.47 2.41
N MET A 52 21.78 20.19 2.30
CA MET A 52 22.98 19.74 1.58
C MET A 52 22.74 19.50 0.09
N PHE A 53 21.50 19.20 -0.30
CA PHE A 53 21.13 18.87 -1.68
C PHE A 53 19.90 19.70 -2.07
N HIS A 54 20.13 20.91 -2.58
CA HIS A 54 19.06 21.88 -2.89
C HIS A 54 18.97 22.25 -4.37
N LYS A 55 19.99 21.89 -5.17
CA LYS A 55 20.02 22.16 -6.62
C LYS A 55 19.60 20.93 -7.41
N VAL A 56 18.79 21.16 -8.44
CA VAL A 56 18.46 20.15 -9.44
C VAL A 56 19.68 19.93 -10.33
N ASP A 57 20.26 18.72 -10.30
CA ASP A 57 21.37 18.30 -11.16
C ASP A 57 20.94 17.19 -12.14
N ASP A 58 21.85 16.77 -13.02
CA ASP A 58 21.58 15.72 -14.02
C ASP A 58 21.08 14.41 -13.39
N LYS A 59 21.57 14.03 -12.21
CA LYS A 59 21.14 12.82 -11.50
C LYS A 59 19.69 12.93 -11.02
N VAL A 60 19.31 14.10 -10.50
CA VAL A 60 17.93 14.41 -10.10
C VAL A 60 17.00 14.36 -11.32
N LEU A 61 17.38 15.00 -12.42
CA LEU A 61 16.59 15.02 -13.66
C LEU A 61 16.42 13.61 -14.25
N ARG A 62 17.51 12.82 -14.26
CA ARG A 62 17.48 11.43 -14.72
C ARG A 62 16.51 10.58 -13.91
N LEU A 63 16.48 10.74 -12.58
CA LEU A 63 15.52 10.04 -11.72
C LEU A 63 14.09 10.54 -11.93
N ALA A 64 13.87 11.85 -12.09
CA ALA A 64 12.56 12.43 -12.37
C ALA A 64 11.97 11.87 -13.67
N LYS A 65 12.74 11.90 -14.76
CA LYS A 65 12.36 11.33 -16.06
C LYS A 65 12.04 9.84 -15.95
N PHE A 66 12.91 9.08 -15.30
CA PHE A 66 12.71 7.64 -15.09
C PHE A 66 11.41 7.35 -14.32
N ILE A 67 11.10 8.15 -13.29
CA ILE A 67 9.84 8.02 -12.55
C ILE A 67 8.65 8.31 -13.46
N MET A 68 8.69 9.36 -14.29
CA MET A 68 7.60 9.71 -15.19
C MET A 68 7.33 8.62 -16.23
N ASP A 69 8.39 8.15 -16.91
CA ASP A 69 8.30 7.17 -17.99
C ASP A 69 7.75 5.82 -17.50
N TYR A 70 8.12 5.41 -16.28
CA TYR A 70 7.89 4.04 -15.80
C TYR A 70 6.99 3.93 -14.56
N ARG A 71 6.34 5.02 -14.13
CA ARG A 71 5.47 5.06 -12.93
C ARG A 71 4.46 3.93 -12.84
N LYS A 72 3.92 3.47 -13.98
CA LYS A 72 2.91 2.41 -14.05
C LYS A 72 3.50 1.00 -13.85
N GLN A 73 4.79 0.83 -14.13
CA GLN A 73 5.53 -0.43 -14.10
C GLN A 73 6.21 -0.70 -12.76
N MET A 74 6.22 0.27 -11.84
CA MET A 74 6.85 0.14 -10.53
C MET A 74 6.05 0.85 -9.44
N LYS A 75 6.40 0.58 -8.19
CA LYS A 75 6.13 1.47 -7.06
C LYS A 75 7.45 1.93 -6.50
N PHE A 76 7.49 3.14 -5.97
CA PHE A 76 8.70 3.69 -5.39
C PHE A 76 8.40 4.43 -4.11
N ARG A 77 9.42 4.53 -3.27
CA ARG A 77 9.42 5.33 -2.05
C ARG A 77 10.73 6.08 -1.99
N ILE A 78 10.65 7.40 -1.98
CA ILE A 78 11.77 8.27 -1.69
C ILE A 78 11.80 8.50 -0.18
N GLN A 79 12.93 8.18 0.44
CA GLN A 79 13.25 8.49 1.82
C GLN A 79 14.45 9.43 1.83
N GLN A 80 14.78 9.99 2.99
CA GLN A 80 15.79 11.04 3.10
C GLN A 80 17.16 10.64 2.53
N TYR A 81 17.58 9.38 2.71
CA TYR A 81 18.90 8.89 2.26
C TYR A 81 18.82 7.77 1.23
N SER A 82 17.62 7.28 0.92
CA SER A 82 17.46 6.12 0.06
C SER A 82 16.20 6.17 -0.78
N VAL A 83 16.27 5.54 -1.94
CA VAL A 83 15.13 5.30 -2.82
C VAL A 83 14.90 3.80 -2.88
N ILE A 84 13.65 3.39 -2.66
CA ILE A 84 13.25 1.99 -2.71
C ILE A 84 12.30 1.82 -3.88
N PHE A 85 12.64 0.92 -4.80
CA PHE A 85 11.76 0.53 -5.90
C PHE A 85 11.21 -0.88 -5.70
N TYR A 86 9.95 -1.06 -6.07
CA TYR A 86 9.26 -2.35 -6.13
C TYR A 86 8.84 -2.59 -7.58
N SER A 87 9.31 -3.68 -8.18
CA SER A 87 9.06 -4.03 -9.58
C SER A 87 9.02 -5.55 -9.81
N ASN A 88 8.70 -6.00 -11.03
CA ASN A 88 8.87 -7.40 -11.43
C ASN A 88 10.36 -7.70 -11.72
N LYS A 89 10.70 -8.97 -12.01
CA LYS A 89 12.10 -9.39 -12.21
C LYS A 89 12.80 -8.61 -13.33
N ASP A 90 12.16 -8.53 -14.50
CA ASP A 90 12.78 -7.95 -15.69
C ASP A 90 12.99 -6.44 -15.53
N PHE A 91 11.99 -5.76 -14.96
CA PHE A 91 12.08 -4.33 -14.70
C PHE A 91 13.02 -4.01 -13.54
N ALA A 92 13.16 -4.92 -12.55
CA ALA A 92 14.14 -4.77 -11.47
C ALA A 92 15.57 -4.73 -12.01
N ALA A 93 15.91 -5.61 -12.97
CA ALA A 93 17.21 -5.59 -13.63
C ALA A 93 17.44 -4.27 -14.38
N LYS A 94 16.41 -3.74 -15.07
CA LYS A 94 16.48 -2.43 -15.72
C LYS A 94 16.75 -1.29 -14.74
N ILE A 95 16.06 -1.25 -13.59
CA ILE A 95 16.29 -0.22 -12.56
C ILE A 95 17.72 -0.30 -12.04
N VAL A 96 18.21 -1.51 -11.72
CA VAL A 96 19.57 -1.74 -11.21
C VAL A 96 20.61 -1.29 -12.23
N ASN A 97 20.46 -1.67 -13.50
CA ASN A 97 21.36 -1.23 -14.57
C ASN A 97 21.33 0.29 -14.78
N THR A 98 20.16 0.93 -14.63
CA THR A 98 20.02 2.39 -14.80
C THR A 98 20.74 3.16 -13.70
N PHE A 99 20.67 2.68 -12.45
CA PHE A 99 21.18 3.39 -11.28
C PHE A 99 22.25 2.60 -10.52
N TRP A 100 23.06 1.82 -11.25
CA TRP A 100 24.04 0.87 -10.70
C TRP A 100 24.95 1.51 -9.64
N ASN A 101 25.45 2.71 -9.92
CA ASN A 101 26.37 3.45 -9.04
C ASN A 101 25.78 3.78 -7.66
N HIS A 102 24.46 3.70 -7.50
CA HIS A 102 23.75 3.96 -6.25
C HIS A 102 23.15 2.69 -5.64
N TRP A 103 23.33 1.53 -6.25
CA TRP A 103 22.64 0.32 -5.84
C TRP A 103 23.23 -0.25 -4.54
N ASN A 104 22.36 -0.41 -3.53
CA ASN A 104 22.71 -0.90 -2.20
C ASN A 104 22.18 -2.33 -1.96
N GLY A 105 21.36 -2.86 -2.87
CA GLY A 105 20.98 -4.26 -2.84
C GLY A 105 19.58 -4.56 -3.34
N SER A 106 19.32 -5.85 -3.51
CA SER A 106 18.06 -6.37 -4.02
C SER A 106 17.55 -7.48 -3.11
N GLU A 107 16.26 -7.43 -2.82
CA GLU A 107 15.54 -8.48 -2.10
C GLU A 107 14.52 -9.08 -3.08
N CYS A 108 14.71 -10.37 -3.41
CA CYS A 108 13.71 -11.14 -4.12
C CYS A 108 12.69 -11.66 -3.12
N LEU A 109 11.41 -11.47 -3.43
CA LEU A 109 10.32 -11.95 -2.61
C LEU A 109 9.98 -13.37 -3.08
N ASN A 110 9.86 -14.29 -2.12
CA ASN A 110 9.83 -15.75 -2.31
C ASN A 110 9.04 -16.18 -3.59
N PRO A 111 9.64 -16.97 -4.50
CA PRO A 111 9.02 -17.45 -5.75
C PRO A 111 7.65 -18.14 -5.59
N ASN A 112 7.32 -18.67 -4.41
CA ASN A 112 6.00 -19.21 -4.11
C ASN A 112 4.89 -18.14 -4.18
N ALA A 113 5.27 -16.85 -4.18
CA ALA A 113 4.40 -15.71 -4.39
C ALA A 113 3.95 -15.51 -5.86
N LYS A 114 4.44 -16.31 -6.82
CA LYS A 114 4.04 -16.18 -8.23
C LYS A 114 2.60 -16.64 -8.52
N LYS A 115 1.97 -17.41 -7.63
CA LYS A 115 0.57 -17.89 -7.75
C LYS A 115 -0.41 -17.13 -6.85
N ILE A 116 -0.18 -15.83 -6.67
CA ILE A 116 -0.99 -15.01 -5.75
C ILE A 116 -2.11 -14.32 -6.53
N ASP A 117 -3.34 -14.58 -6.12
CA ASP A 117 -4.50 -13.83 -6.58
C ASP A 117 -4.34 -12.32 -6.30
N LYS A 118 -4.92 -11.46 -7.14
CA LYS A 118 -4.80 -9.99 -7.09
C LYS A 118 -5.09 -9.39 -5.69
N HIS A 119 -5.85 -10.10 -4.86
CA HIS A 119 -6.25 -9.67 -3.53
C HIS A 119 -5.55 -10.39 -2.37
N THR A 120 -4.45 -11.10 -2.62
CA THR A 120 -3.67 -11.78 -1.57
C THR A 120 -2.34 -11.08 -1.29
N VAL A 121 -1.99 -10.97 -0.01
CA VAL A 121 -0.81 -10.26 0.51
C VAL A 121 -0.04 -11.20 1.44
N PHE A 122 1.23 -11.48 1.14
CA PHE A 122 2.07 -12.22 2.10
C PHE A 122 2.62 -11.29 3.17
N CYS A 123 2.65 -11.76 4.41
CA CYS A 123 3.16 -10.99 5.53
C CYS A 123 4.00 -11.87 6.46
N LYS A 124 5.06 -11.30 7.04
CA LYS A 124 5.85 -11.98 8.09
C LYS A 124 5.00 -12.25 9.34
N ARG A 125 4.05 -11.35 9.62
CA ARG A 125 3.11 -11.40 10.73
C ARG A 125 1.73 -10.97 10.24
N LEU A 126 0.70 -11.68 10.65
CA LEU A 126 -0.69 -11.31 10.36
C LEU A 126 -1.04 -9.97 11.04
N PRO A 127 -1.93 -9.16 10.43
CA PRO A 127 -2.53 -8.02 11.11
C PRO A 127 -3.08 -8.39 12.48
N HIS A 128 -2.70 -7.60 13.49
CA HIS A 128 -2.99 -7.84 14.91
C HIS A 128 -2.73 -9.30 15.35
N GLY A 129 -1.73 -9.95 14.76
CA GLY A 129 -1.28 -11.30 15.14
C GLY A 129 -2.14 -12.46 14.64
N LYS A 130 -3.41 -12.22 14.24
CA LYS A 130 -4.34 -13.32 13.89
C LYS A 130 -5.24 -13.11 12.67
N TYR A 131 -5.47 -11.88 12.21
CA TYR A 131 -6.49 -11.67 11.17
C TYR A 131 -5.96 -11.97 9.77
N GLN A 132 -6.65 -12.85 9.05
CA GLN A 132 -6.26 -13.29 7.71
C GLN A 132 -6.99 -12.51 6.61
N TYR A 133 -7.98 -11.68 6.93
CA TYR A 133 -8.75 -10.95 5.94
C TYR A 133 -8.97 -9.52 6.39
N GLN A 134 -8.96 -8.60 5.42
CA GLN A 134 -9.36 -7.21 5.60
C GLN A 134 -10.43 -6.87 4.56
N VAL A 135 -11.63 -6.57 5.06
CA VAL A 135 -12.79 -6.22 4.23
C VAL A 135 -12.80 -4.71 4.06
N HIS A 136 -12.62 -4.25 2.82
CA HIS A 136 -12.67 -2.83 2.47
C HIS A 136 -14.10 -2.45 2.10
N LEU A 137 -14.55 -1.33 2.65
CA LEU A 137 -15.84 -0.72 2.35
C LEU A 137 -15.70 0.26 1.17
N LYS A 138 -16.73 0.31 0.32
CA LYS A 138 -16.84 1.30 -0.75
C LYS A 138 -16.84 2.72 -0.19
N LYS A 139 -16.35 3.66 -0.99
CA LYS A 139 -16.28 5.07 -0.58
C LYS A 139 -17.64 5.71 -0.28
N ASN A 140 -18.69 5.20 -0.90
CA ASN A 140 -20.06 5.70 -0.76
C ASN A 140 -20.94 4.75 0.07
N VAL A 141 -20.37 3.96 0.99
CA VAL A 141 -21.11 2.95 1.78
C VAL A 141 -22.34 3.52 2.48
N HIS A 142 -22.27 4.77 2.96
CA HIS A 142 -23.37 5.46 3.62
C HIS A 142 -24.60 5.69 2.72
N THR A 143 -24.42 5.71 1.40
CA THR A 143 -25.53 5.80 0.44
C THR A 143 -26.08 4.43 0.03
N ILE A 144 -25.35 3.34 0.36
CA ILE A 144 -25.63 2.00 -0.14
C ILE A 144 -26.37 1.16 0.90
N LEU A 145 -25.91 1.18 2.16
CA LEU A 145 -26.53 0.39 3.24
C LEU A 145 -27.69 1.15 3.89
N LYS A 146 -28.80 0.44 4.10
CA LYS A 146 -29.92 0.89 4.93
C LYS A 146 -29.55 0.78 6.40
N LYS A 147 -30.22 1.56 7.27
CA LYS A 147 -30.01 1.52 8.73
C LYS A 147 -30.13 0.11 9.32
N SER A 148 -31.08 -0.70 8.84
CA SER A 148 -31.23 -2.09 9.26
C SER A 148 -29.99 -2.93 8.94
N GLU A 149 -29.47 -2.86 7.71
CA GLU A 149 -28.28 -3.59 7.29
C GLU A 149 -27.03 -3.17 8.06
N ILE A 150 -26.89 -1.87 8.36
CA ILE A 150 -25.82 -1.34 9.21
C ILE A 150 -25.91 -1.97 10.61
N HIS A 151 -27.11 -1.99 11.20
CA HIS A 151 -27.33 -2.55 12.53
C HIS A 151 -27.08 -4.07 12.57
N THR A 152 -27.53 -4.80 11.54
CA THR A 152 -27.28 -6.25 11.41
C THR A 152 -25.78 -6.53 11.30
N LEU A 153 -25.06 -5.79 10.45
CA LEU A 153 -23.61 -5.92 10.31
C LEU A 153 -22.88 -5.61 11.61
N TRP A 154 -23.22 -4.51 12.28
CA TRP A 154 -22.61 -4.15 13.57
C TRP A 154 -22.87 -5.19 14.66
N SER A 155 -24.10 -5.68 14.75
CA SER A 155 -24.48 -6.74 15.70
C SER A 155 -23.69 -8.03 15.44
N PHE A 156 -23.51 -8.42 14.18
CA PHE A 156 -22.71 -9.59 13.84
C PHE A 156 -21.24 -9.40 14.25
N LEU A 157 -20.63 -8.26 13.91
CA LEU A 157 -19.22 -7.99 14.22
C LEU A 157 -18.97 -7.93 15.73
N THR A 158 -19.91 -7.39 16.50
CA THR A 158 -19.79 -7.26 17.96
C THR A 158 -20.07 -8.56 18.72
N ARG A 159 -20.96 -9.43 18.22
CA ARG A 159 -21.15 -10.78 18.77
C ARG A 159 -19.93 -11.67 18.51
N ASN A 160 -19.19 -11.39 17.44
CA ASN A 160 -18.04 -12.17 17.01
C ASN A 160 -16.68 -11.45 17.22
N LYS A 161 -16.51 -10.70 18.32
CA LYS A 161 -15.27 -9.93 18.62
C LYS A 161 -13.98 -10.76 18.63
N ASN A 162 -14.07 -12.06 18.87
CA ASN A 162 -12.91 -12.96 18.82
C ASN A 162 -12.44 -13.21 17.37
N HIS A 163 -13.32 -13.03 16.39
CA HIS A 163 -13.08 -13.30 14.98
C HIS A 163 -13.07 -12.04 14.11
N CYS A 164 -13.67 -10.94 14.60
CA CYS A 164 -13.86 -9.69 13.87
C CYS A 164 -13.25 -8.51 14.65
N LEU A 165 -12.60 -7.58 13.94
CA LEU A 165 -12.04 -6.38 14.55
C LEU A 165 -12.24 -5.14 13.68
N VAL A 166 -12.90 -4.13 14.26
CA VAL A 166 -13.06 -2.80 13.67
C VAL A 166 -12.14 -1.82 14.39
N THR A 167 -11.03 -1.42 13.76
CA THR A 167 -10.08 -0.47 14.36
C THR A 167 -10.26 0.96 13.88
N ASN A 168 -10.84 1.15 12.69
CA ASN A 168 -11.01 2.48 12.12
C ASN A 168 -12.16 3.21 12.82
N ARG A 169 -11.87 4.36 13.42
CA ARG A 169 -12.85 5.19 14.15
C ARG A 169 -14.06 5.52 13.29
N TYR A 170 -13.86 6.01 12.06
CA TYR A 170 -14.96 6.39 11.17
C TYR A 170 -15.86 5.21 10.81
N VAL A 171 -15.29 4.03 10.60
CA VAL A 171 -16.08 2.80 10.35
C VAL A 171 -16.86 2.42 11.61
N LYS A 172 -16.22 2.49 12.78
CA LYS A 172 -16.85 2.16 14.05
C LYS A 172 -18.01 3.09 14.36
N ASP A 173 -17.79 4.40 14.26
CA ASP A 173 -18.82 5.43 14.54
C ASP A 173 -20.01 5.28 13.56
N TYR A 174 -19.74 4.98 12.28
CA TYR A 174 -20.80 4.72 11.29
C TYR A 174 -21.60 3.46 11.61
N LEU A 175 -20.94 2.34 11.93
CA LEU A 175 -21.61 1.08 12.28
C LEU A 175 -22.40 1.17 13.60
N MET A 176 -21.92 1.99 14.54
CA MET A 176 -22.62 2.28 15.80
C MET A 176 -23.78 3.26 15.64
N GLY A 177 -23.91 3.92 14.48
CA GLY A 177 -24.95 4.91 14.22
C GLY A 177 -24.65 6.31 14.77
N PHE A 178 -23.41 6.58 15.21
CA PHE A 178 -23.00 7.91 15.70
C PHE A 178 -22.76 8.92 14.57
N THR A 179 -22.41 8.44 13.37
CA THR A 179 -22.31 9.29 12.17
C THR A 179 -23.11 8.70 11.02
N PRO A 180 -23.85 9.53 10.26
CA PRO A 180 -24.55 9.06 9.07
C PRO A 180 -23.59 8.80 7.89
N HIS A 181 -22.34 9.29 7.95
CA HIS A 181 -21.40 9.23 6.82
C HIS A 181 -20.19 8.34 7.09
N CYS A 182 -19.83 7.55 6.09
CA CYS A 182 -18.58 6.81 6.02
C CYS A 182 -18.06 6.84 4.58
N PHE A 183 -16.86 7.40 4.40
CA PHE A 183 -16.29 7.70 3.08
C PHE A 183 -15.24 6.69 2.60
N HIS A 184 -14.81 5.78 3.47
CA HIS A 184 -13.98 4.62 3.19
C HIS A 184 -13.61 3.96 4.53
N GLY A 185 -13.13 2.73 4.46
CA GLY A 185 -12.50 2.10 5.61
C GLY A 185 -12.43 0.60 5.44
N TYR A 186 -11.98 -0.06 6.49
CA TYR A 186 -11.92 -1.52 6.51
C TYR A 186 -12.04 -2.03 7.94
N PHE A 187 -12.33 -3.32 8.04
CA PHE A 187 -12.26 -4.08 9.26
C PHE A 187 -11.63 -5.45 8.98
N TYR A 188 -11.25 -6.16 10.03
CA TYR A 188 -10.47 -7.39 9.96
C TYR A 188 -11.29 -8.62 10.36
N ILE A 189 -10.97 -9.75 9.76
CA ILE A 189 -11.59 -11.06 10.01
C ILE A 189 -10.49 -12.14 10.05
N ASP A 190 -10.61 -13.09 10.97
CA ASP A 190 -9.59 -14.12 11.15
C ASP A 190 -9.81 -15.39 10.30
N LYS A 191 -11.06 -15.76 10.02
CA LYS A 191 -11.42 -17.01 9.32
C LYS A 191 -12.30 -16.75 8.10
N ALA A 192 -12.05 -17.50 7.02
CA ALA A 192 -12.80 -17.40 5.77
C ALA A 192 -14.32 -17.61 5.96
N LYS A 193 -14.71 -18.55 6.84
CA LYS A 193 -16.13 -18.86 7.13
C LYS A 193 -16.94 -17.66 7.63
N MET A 194 -16.28 -16.63 8.16
CA MET A 194 -16.94 -15.41 8.63
C MET A 194 -17.26 -14.44 7.48
N LEU A 195 -16.65 -14.61 6.30
CA LEU A 195 -16.90 -13.75 5.14
C LEU A 195 -18.28 -14.00 4.55
N THR A 196 -18.73 -15.25 4.47
CA THR A 196 -20.04 -15.61 3.90
C THR A 196 -21.20 -14.82 4.53
N PRO A 197 -21.41 -14.83 5.86
CA PRO A 197 -22.49 -14.04 6.47
C PRO A 197 -22.30 -12.54 6.24
N ILE A 198 -21.06 -12.04 6.17
CA ILE A 198 -20.77 -10.63 5.89
C ILE A 198 -21.17 -10.25 4.46
N TYR A 199 -20.90 -11.11 3.48
CA TYR A 199 -21.40 -10.93 2.12
C TYR A 199 -22.93 -10.94 2.11
N MET A 200 -23.58 -11.88 2.80
CA MET A 200 -25.05 -11.92 2.85
C MET A 200 -25.66 -10.63 3.43
N MET A 201 -25.03 -10.00 4.43
CA MET A 201 -25.54 -8.79 5.07
C MET A 201 -25.17 -7.48 4.33
N ALA A 202 -23.99 -7.45 3.69
CA ALA A 202 -23.37 -6.19 3.28
C ALA A 202 -22.60 -6.26 1.95
N GLN A 203 -22.85 -7.26 1.08
CA GLN A 203 -22.14 -7.42 -0.20
C GLN A 203 -22.07 -6.13 -1.01
N LYS A 204 -23.17 -5.39 -1.12
CA LYS A 204 -23.22 -4.13 -1.88
C LYS A 204 -22.26 -3.05 -1.36
N ALA A 205 -21.90 -3.08 -0.08
CA ALA A 205 -20.98 -2.15 0.57
C ALA A 205 -19.50 -2.56 0.47
N ILE A 206 -19.21 -3.81 0.10
CA ILE A 206 -17.85 -4.32 0.05
C ILE A 206 -17.22 -3.89 -1.28
N ASP A 207 -16.07 -3.22 -1.21
CA ASP A 207 -15.24 -2.86 -2.36
C ASP A 207 -14.38 -4.05 -2.78
N LYS A 208 -13.65 -4.61 -1.81
CA LYS A 208 -12.77 -5.77 -1.99
C LYS A 208 -12.46 -6.41 -0.64
N VAL A 209 -11.99 -7.65 -0.68
CA VAL A 209 -11.45 -8.35 0.48
C VAL A 209 -9.99 -8.66 0.21
N ILE A 210 -9.10 -8.21 1.08
CA ILE A 210 -7.67 -8.54 1.02
C ILE A 210 -7.41 -9.73 1.93
N LYS A 211 -6.83 -10.81 1.39
CA LYS A 211 -6.36 -11.97 2.16
C LYS A 211 -4.89 -11.77 2.56
N PHE A 212 -4.57 -12.06 3.81
CA PHE A 212 -3.20 -12.11 4.32
C PHE A 212 -2.76 -13.55 4.49
N GLU A 213 -1.66 -13.91 3.85
CA GLU A 213 -1.02 -15.20 4.05
C GLU A 213 0.28 -15.00 4.81
N LYS A 214 0.41 -15.67 5.96
CA LYS A 214 1.66 -15.59 6.73
C LYS A 214 2.73 -16.35 5.96
N GLU A 215 3.87 -15.72 5.72
CA GLU A 215 5.07 -16.40 5.21
C GLU A 215 5.40 -17.54 6.19
N LYS A 216 5.23 -18.78 5.74
CA LYS A 216 5.83 -19.93 6.41
C LYS A 216 7.31 -19.82 6.07
N ASN A 217 8.12 -19.38 7.03
CA ASN A 217 9.55 -19.62 6.90
C ASN A 217 9.69 -21.13 6.74
N GLY A 218 10.23 -21.58 5.61
CA GLY A 218 10.79 -22.92 5.55
C GLY A 218 11.86 -22.95 6.63
N SER A 219 11.61 -23.68 7.70
CA SER A 219 12.72 -24.20 8.50
C SER A 219 13.52 -25.07 7.53
N ASN A 220 14.74 -24.64 7.20
CA ASN A 220 15.75 -25.59 6.74
C ASN A 220 16.06 -26.55 7.88
#